data_AF-C1MLA8-F1
#
_entry.id   AF-C1MLA8-F1
#
_cell.length_a   1.000
_cell.length_b   1.000
_cell.length_c   1.000
_cell.angle_alpha   90.00
_cell.angle_beta   90.00
_cell.angle_gamma   90.00
#
_symmetry.space_group_name_H-M   'P 1'
#
loop_
_entity.id
_entity.type
_entity.pdbx_description
1 polymer ?
#
loop_
_entity_poly.entity_id
_entity_poly.type
_entity_poly.pdbx_seq_one_letter_code
_entity_poly.pdbx_strand_id
1 'polypeptide(L)'
;MQLSCSLTITLACSSLYLANAFMHAFFFSKHNPAKRPGQQTVLILISRMSFGLPTSALVCFWLALWICFWEMARAPLWKPRNSPLAIDNYGCVEMCGGGFRTWYHLGVYWGLYDRFGKDGMSTMRFSGSSVGALVATVAACGVHPADIWAHIPAIANSYRETFLSHVTGVGQFCRFLLHSTLPPDAHLLVNGRLFISVSSLFPTPFNRIISEFDSRQDLIDAVIAAQYIPTWTYPGICFYRGMICVDGGVTNNLPNICVHSLRVGLDKDDTFTWNADFVPSQPLSRLNTFIPAQEASLQRMLDCGKDDINDWLNTCRGISFIQELSAVWKSCQNTCSLK
;
A
#
# COMPACT_ATOMS: atom_id res chain seq x y z
N MET A 1 18.60 46.17 14.93
CA MET A 1 19.70 45.60 14.12
C MET A 1 19.95 44.12 14.41
N GLN A 2 20.05 43.66 15.68
CA GLN A 2 20.12 42.22 16.00
C GLN A 2 18.85 41.43 15.66
N LEU A 3 17.67 41.99 15.92
CA LEU A 3 16.38 41.34 15.61
C LEU A 3 16.18 41.13 14.10
N SER A 4 16.57 42.12 13.28
CA SER A 4 16.50 42.07 11.82
C SER A 4 17.51 41.09 11.21
N CYS A 5 18.70 40.96 11.81
CA CYS A 5 19.69 39.98 11.40
C CYS A 5 19.23 38.55 11.71
N SER A 6 18.68 38.31 12.90
CA SER A 6 18.13 37.02 13.31
C SER A 6 16.95 36.57 12.44
N LEU A 7 16.04 37.49 12.10
CA LEU A 7 14.92 37.22 11.20
C LEU A 7 15.41 36.86 9.78
N THR A 8 16.39 37.58 9.26
CA THR A 8 16.95 37.32 7.93
C THR A 8 17.63 35.95 7.84
N ILE A 9 18.42 35.59 8.86
CA ILE A 9 19.06 34.27 8.96
C ILE A 9 18.01 33.17 9.03
N THR A 10 16.97 33.36 9.85
CA THR A 10 15.89 32.38 9.99
C THR A 10 15.16 32.17 8.66
N LEU A 11 14.79 33.24 7.95
CA LEU A 11 14.14 33.16 6.65
C LEU A 11 15.00 32.48 5.59
N ALA A 12 16.30 32.78 5.57
CA ALA A 12 17.24 32.14 4.66
C ALA A 12 17.37 30.63 4.93
N CYS A 13 17.53 30.24 6.21
CA CYS A 13 17.59 28.83 6.63
C CYS A 13 16.29 28.08 6.29
N SER A 14 15.12 28.67 6.55
CA SER A 14 13.83 28.09 6.18
C SER A 14 13.69 27.92 4.67
N SER A 15 14.10 28.92 3.88
CA SER A 15 14.04 28.86 2.41
C SER A 15 14.94 27.76 1.85
N LEU A 16 16.16 27.63 2.38
CA LEU A 16 17.09 26.56 2.01
C LEU A 16 16.55 25.18 2.40
N TYR A 17 15.94 25.05 3.59
CA TYR A 17 15.30 23.81 4.01
C TYR A 17 14.16 23.42 3.08
N LEU A 18 13.28 24.37 2.72
CA LEU A 18 12.16 24.12 1.80
C LEU A 18 12.66 23.73 0.41
N ALA A 19 13.68 24.43 -0.11
CA ALA A 19 14.30 24.06 -1.39
C ALA A 19 14.90 22.65 -1.34
N ASN A 20 15.59 22.29 -0.26
CA ASN A 20 16.14 20.95 -0.08
C ASN A 20 15.03 19.88 0.08
N ALA A 21 13.97 20.17 0.82
CA ALA A 21 12.81 19.30 0.98
C ALA A 21 12.11 19.04 -0.36
N PHE A 22 11.93 20.09 -1.16
CA PHE A 22 11.38 20.01 -2.50
C PHE A 22 12.27 19.17 -3.42
N MET A 23 13.57 19.47 -3.49
CA MET A 23 14.52 18.69 -4.29
C MET A 23 14.53 17.23 -3.88
N HIS A 24 14.63 16.93 -2.58
CA HIS A 24 14.58 15.57 -2.08
C HIS A 24 13.29 14.86 -2.49
N ALA A 25 12.13 15.50 -2.39
CA ALA A 25 10.86 14.90 -2.74
C ALA A 25 10.73 14.56 -4.25
N PHE A 26 11.35 15.35 -5.13
CA PHE A 26 11.38 15.10 -6.58
C PHE A 26 12.38 14.03 -7.01
N PHE A 27 13.54 13.96 -6.36
CA PHE A 27 14.63 13.07 -6.78
C PHE A 27 14.70 11.76 -5.99
N PHE A 28 14.41 11.78 -4.68
CA PHE A 28 14.52 10.59 -3.84
C PHE A 28 13.45 9.55 -4.18
N SER A 29 12.25 10.01 -4.52
CA SER A 29 11.14 9.13 -4.92
C SER A 29 11.46 8.28 -6.14
N LYS A 30 12.38 8.75 -7.00
CA LYS A 30 12.80 8.08 -8.23
C LYS A 30 14.06 7.21 -8.09
N HIS A 31 14.66 7.16 -6.89
CA HIS A 31 15.88 6.38 -6.68
C HIS A 31 15.53 4.91 -6.42
N ASN A 32 15.93 4.03 -7.35
CA ASN A 32 15.58 2.62 -7.31
C ASN A 32 16.76 1.79 -6.77
N PRO A 33 16.60 1.12 -5.62
CA PRO A 33 17.64 0.26 -5.09
C PRO A 33 17.77 -1.00 -5.97
N ALA A 34 18.91 -1.12 -6.66
CA ALA A 34 19.25 -2.30 -7.47
C ALA A 34 19.61 -3.53 -6.63
N LYS A 35 19.93 -3.32 -5.35
CA LYS A 35 20.23 -4.38 -4.37
C LYS A 35 19.43 -4.11 -3.10
N ARG A 36 19.26 -5.16 -2.29
CA ARG A 36 18.65 -5.05 -0.97
C ARG A 36 19.32 -3.92 -0.17
N PRO A 37 18.55 -3.01 0.45
CA PRO A 37 19.14 -1.95 1.26
C PRO A 37 20.01 -2.51 2.39
N GLY A 38 21.22 -1.97 2.54
CA GLY A 38 22.11 -2.28 3.65
C GLY A 38 21.71 -1.57 4.94
N GLN A 39 22.41 -1.87 6.03
CA GLN A 39 22.24 -1.18 7.30
C GLN A 39 22.69 0.29 7.20
N GLN A 40 21.88 1.22 7.69
CA GLN A 40 22.27 2.62 7.81
C GLN A 40 23.17 2.82 9.01
N THR A 41 24.18 3.69 8.87
CA THR A 41 24.98 4.13 10.03
C THR A 41 24.15 5.06 10.91
N VAL A 42 24.51 5.15 12.20
CA VAL A 42 23.86 6.07 13.15
C VAL A 42 23.90 7.52 12.65
N LEU A 43 25.00 7.93 12.00
CA LEU A 43 25.13 9.27 11.42
C LEU A 43 24.11 9.53 10.31
N ILE A 44 23.92 8.56 9.40
CA ILE A 44 22.92 8.67 8.33
C ILE A 44 21.52 8.72 8.93
N LEU A 45 21.23 7.88 9.92
CA LEU A 45 19.93 7.87 10.61
C LEU A 45 19.63 9.24 11.26
N ILE A 46 20.58 9.77 12.04
CA ILE A 46 20.43 11.09 12.69
C ILE A 46 20.19 12.17 11.64
N SER A 47 20.98 12.18 10.56
CA SER A 47 20.82 13.15 9.47
C SER A 47 19.42 13.07 8.83
N ARG A 48 18.96 11.85 8.49
CA ARG A 48 17.64 11.62 7.90
C ARG A 48 16.51 12.02 8.85
N MET A 49 16.65 11.74 10.14
CA MET A 49 15.70 12.16 11.18
C MET A 49 15.66 13.68 11.31
N SER A 50 16.81 14.33 11.47
CA SER A 50 16.90 15.80 11.58
C SER A 50 16.31 16.49 10.35
N PHE A 51 16.52 15.94 9.16
CA PHE A 51 15.92 16.46 7.93
C PHE A 51 14.41 16.19 7.84
N GLY A 52 13.95 14.98 8.16
CA GLY A 52 12.56 14.56 7.95
C GLY A 52 11.58 15.03 9.03
N LEU A 53 12.01 15.05 10.31
CA LEU A 53 11.11 15.32 11.45
C LEU A 53 10.35 16.64 11.37
N PRO A 54 10.95 17.78 10.96
CA PRO A 54 10.20 19.03 10.85
C PRO A 54 9.04 18.95 9.85
N THR A 55 9.29 18.33 8.68
CA THR A 55 8.24 18.16 7.68
C THR A 55 7.17 17.18 8.14
N SER A 56 7.57 16.08 8.77
CA SER A 56 6.64 15.09 9.34
C SER A 56 5.77 15.69 10.44
N ALA A 57 6.32 16.57 11.30
CA ALA A 57 5.54 17.27 12.30
C ALA A 57 4.47 18.18 11.68
N LEU A 58 4.80 18.91 10.61
CA LEU A 58 3.85 19.74 9.87
C LEU A 58 2.74 18.91 9.22
N VAL A 59 3.09 17.79 8.59
CA VAL A 59 2.12 16.86 7.98
C VAL A 59 1.20 16.25 9.05
N CYS A 60 1.77 15.77 10.16
CA CYS A 60 0.99 15.21 11.27
C CYS A 60 0.05 16.24 11.88
N PHE A 61 0.52 17.47 12.09
CA PHE A 61 -0.32 18.56 12.60
C PHE A 61 -1.46 18.88 11.65
N TRP A 62 -1.17 19.02 10.35
CA TRP A 62 -2.18 19.26 9.32
C TRP A 62 -3.23 18.14 9.29
N LEU A 63 -2.81 16.88 9.28
CA LEU A 63 -3.71 15.72 9.28
C LEU A 63 -4.54 15.65 10.57
N ALA A 64 -3.94 15.92 11.73
CA ALA A 64 -4.66 15.91 13.01
C ALA A 64 -5.79 16.94 13.03
N LEU A 65 -5.56 18.16 12.51
CA LEU A 65 -6.61 19.18 12.38
C LEU A 65 -7.79 18.66 11.54
N TRP A 66 -7.50 18.03 10.40
CA TRP A 66 -8.55 17.50 9.53
C TRP A 66 -9.26 16.28 10.08
N ILE A 67 -8.54 15.37 10.73
CA ILE A 67 -9.15 14.22 11.42
C ILE A 67 -10.12 14.74 12.49
N CYS A 68 -9.69 15.66 13.35
CA CYS A 68 -10.56 16.27 14.36
C CYS A 68 -11.78 16.94 13.73
N PHE A 69 -11.59 17.72 12.66
CA PHE A 69 -12.69 18.37 11.95
C PHE A 69 -13.73 17.35 11.43
N TRP A 70 -13.28 16.30 10.76
CA TRP A 70 -14.15 15.28 10.15
C TRP A 70 -14.82 14.37 11.19
N GLU A 71 -14.16 14.08 12.31
CA GLU A 71 -14.78 13.41 13.45
C GLU A 71 -15.90 14.25 14.06
N MET A 72 -15.68 15.55 14.28
CA MET A 72 -16.71 16.48 14.75
C MET A 72 -17.90 16.58 13.78
N ALA A 73 -17.64 16.50 12.47
CA ALA A 73 -18.66 16.47 11.43
C ALA A 73 -19.41 15.12 11.30
N ARG A 74 -19.06 14.11 12.12
CA ARG A 74 -19.59 12.74 12.04
C ARG A 74 -19.41 12.08 10.67
N ALA A 75 -18.37 12.50 9.95
CA ALA A 75 -17.99 11.97 8.65
C ALA A 75 -16.49 11.67 8.64
N PRO A 76 -16.03 10.63 9.37
CA PRO A 76 -14.62 10.38 9.62
C PRO A 76 -13.80 10.28 8.32
N LEU A 77 -12.66 10.97 8.29
CA LEU A 77 -11.80 11.08 7.10
C LEU A 77 -11.35 9.71 6.58
N TRP A 78 -11.09 8.78 7.49
CA TRP A 78 -10.51 7.46 7.24
C TRP A 78 -11.53 6.40 6.84
N LYS A 79 -12.84 6.68 6.97
CA LYS A 79 -13.88 5.71 6.66
C LYS A 79 -13.92 5.48 5.14
N PRO A 80 -13.81 4.22 4.66
CA PRO A 80 -13.91 3.91 3.25
C PRO A 80 -15.19 4.51 2.68
N ARG A 81 -15.05 5.26 1.58
CA ARG A 81 -16.21 5.78 0.87
C ARG A 81 -16.80 4.63 0.05
N ASN A 82 -18.04 4.29 0.35
CA ASN A 82 -18.87 3.42 -0.49
C ASN A 82 -19.29 4.21 -1.74
N SER A 83 -18.33 4.50 -2.59
CA SER A 83 -18.55 5.03 -3.93
C SER A 83 -17.95 3.98 -4.83
N PRO A 84 -18.67 2.87 -5.13
CA PRO A 84 -18.13 1.94 -6.09
C PRO A 84 -17.82 2.76 -7.33
N LEU A 85 -16.65 2.58 -7.91
CA LEU A 85 -16.37 3.02 -9.27
C LEU A 85 -17.28 2.26 -10.29
N ALA A 86 -18.34 1.62 -9.79
CA ALA A 86 -19.41 0.86 -10.42
C ALA A 86 -18.92 0.09 -11.63
N ILE A 87 -17.88 -0.71 -11.40
CA ILE A 87 -17.42 -1.64 -12.42
C ILE A 87 -18.14 -2.97 -12.20
N ASP A 88 -19.27 -3.10 -12.89
CA ASP A 88 -20.08 -4.31 -12.85
C ASP A 88 -19.40 -5.43 -13.64
N ASN A 89 -19.71 -6.68 -13.24
CA ASN A 89 -19.31 -7.93 -13.91
C ASN A 89 -17.85 -8.36 -13.76
N TYR A 90 -17.16 -8.06 -12.66
CA TYR A 90 -15.81 -8.60 -12.43
C TYR A 90 -15.64 -9.04 -10.97
N GLY A 91 -14.89 -10.13 -10.76
CA GLY A 91 -14.47 -10.51 -9.41
C GLY A 91 -13.40 -9.54 -8.92
N CYS A 92 -13.72 -8.79 -7.87
CA CYS A 92 -12.82 -7.77 -7.31
C CYS A 92 -12.30 -8.21 -5.94
N VAL A 93 -11.01 -8.02 -5.68
CA VAL A 93 -10.35 -8.34 -4.42
C VAL A 93 -9.77 -7.07 -3.81
N GLU A 94 -10.22 -6.73 -2.61
CA GLU A 94 -9.91 -5.48 -1.94
C GLU A 94 -9.08 -5.79 -0.69
N MET A 95 -7.91 -5.17 -0.56
CA MET A 95 -6.95 -5.45 0.52
C MET A 95 -6.63 -4.19 1.31
N CYS A 96 -6.84 -4.22 2.63
CA CYS A 96 -6.56 -3.06 3.46
C CYS A 96 -5.06 -2.87 3.75
N GLY A 97 -4.69 -1.68 4.24
CA GLY A 97 -3.36 -1.43 4.78
C GLY A 97 -3.19 -2.01 6.19
N GLY A 98 -2.01 -2.53 6.50
CA GLY A 98 -1.67 -3.03 7.84
C GLY A 98 -0.18 -3.28 8.11
N GLY A 99 0.71 -2.62 7.38
CA GLY A 99 2.16 -2.70 7.61
C GLY A 99 2.70 -4.14 7.53
N PHE A 100 3.50 -4.57 8.50
CA PHE A 100 4.09 -5.91 8.48
C PHE A 100 3.11 -7.07 8.72
N ARG A 101 1.83 -6.80 9.01
CA ARG A 101 0.77 -7.84 9.07
C ARG A 101 0.31 -8.31 7.69
N THR A 102 0.75 -7.63 6.63
CA THR A 102 0.32 -7.83 5.25
C THR A 102 0.67 -9.20 4.66
N TRP A 103 1.52 -10.00 5.31
CA TRP A 103 1.76 -11.38 4.85
C TRP A 103 0.52 -12.25 4.92
N TYR A 104 -0.47 -11.85 5.72
CA TYR A 104 -1.83 -12.38 5.62
C TYR A 104 -2.46 -12.16 4.24
N HIS A 105 -2.43 -10.93 3.71
CA HIS A 105 -2.93 -10.64 2.35
C HIS A 105 -2.16 -11.41 1.28
N LEU A 106 -0.85 -11.63 1.47
CA LEU A 106 -0.07 -12.48 0.58
C LEU A 106 -0.57 -13.94 0.64
N GLY A 107 -0.93 -14.44 1.82
CA GLY A 107 -1.56 -15.75 1.99
C GLY A 107 -2.90 -15.85 1.25
N VAL A 108 -3.76 -14.83 1.40
CA VAL A 108 -5.03 -14.76 0.67
C VAL A 108 -4.81 -14.76 -0.84
N TYR A 109 -3.87 -13.96 -1.33
CA TYR A 109 -3.47 -13.98 -2.74
C TYR A 109 -2.97 -15.37 -3.15
N TRP A 110 -2.17 -16.02 -2.30
CA TRP A 110 -1.63 -17.34 -2.60
C TRP A 110 -2.74 -18.39 -2.74
N GLY A 111 -3.73 -18.42 -1.85
CA GLY A 111 -4.87 -19.33 -2.00
C GLY A 111 -5.68 -19.07 -3.28
N LEU A 112 -5.90 -17.80 -3.64
CA LEU A 112 -6.52 -17.44 -4.93
C LEU A 112 -5.67 -17.92 -6.11
N TYR A 113 -4.35 -17.75 -6.06
CA TYR A 113 -3.42 -18.18 -7.09
C TYR A 113 -3.39 -19.70 -7.24
N ASP A 114 -3.35 -20.46 -6.13
CA ASP A 114 -3.40 -21.93 -6.14
C ASP A 114 -4.72 -22.43 -6.77
N ARG A 115 -5.83 -21.70 -6.54
CA ARG A 115 -7.15 -22.10 -7.03
C ARG A 115 -7.41 -21.76 -8.50
N PHE A 116 -7.01 -20.57 -8.94
CA PHE A 116 -7.39 -20.03 -10.25
C PHE A 116 -6.20 -19.83 -11.21
N GLY A 117 -4.98 -20.00 -10.72
CA GLY A 117 -3.75 -19.80 -11.48
C GLY A 117 -3.55 -18.34 -11.93
N LYS A 118 -2.50 -18.15 -12.71
CA LYS A 118 -2.18 -16.84 -13.33
C LYS A 118 -3.32 -16.32 -14.20
N ASP A 119 -4.00 -17.21 -14.91
CA ASP A 119 -5.10 -16.88 -15.82
C ASP A 119 -6.30 -16.31 -15.05
N GLY A 120 -6.66 -16.89 -13.90
CA GLY A 120 -7.69 -16.33 -13.04
C GLY A 120 -7.33 -14.96 -12.47
N MET A 121 -6.06 -14.72 -12.15
CA MET A 121 -5.61 -13.40 -11.67
C MET A 121 -5.75 -12.33 -12.77
N SER A 122 -5.66 -12.73 -14.04
CA SER A 122 -5.82 -11.81 -15.17
C SER A 122 -7.26 -11.32 -15.35
N THR A 123 -8.26 -12.10 -14.91
CA THR A 123 -9.69 -11.72 -14.99
C THR A 123 -10.21 -10.98 -13.75
N MET A 124 -9.45 -11.03 -12.66
CA MET A 124 -9.75 -10.30 -11.43
C MET A 124 -9.30 -8.84 -11.51
N ARG A 125 -9.98 -8.01 -10.70
CA ARG A 125 -9.50 -6.68 -10.35
C ARG A 125 -9.04 -6.65 -8.90
N PHE A 126 -8.04 -5.84 -8.62
CA PHE A 126 -7.46 -5.71 -7.30
C PHE A 126 -7.48 -4.26 -6.87
N SER A 127 -7.78 -4.02 -5.60
CA SER A 127 -7.62 -2.71 -4.99
C SER A 127 -6.87 -2.82 -3.67
N GLY A 128 -6.14 -1.77 -3.33
CA GLY A 128 -5.48 -1.75 -2.03
C GLY A 128 -4.96 -0.41 -1.60
N SER A 129 -4.65 -0.34 -0.31
CA SER A 129 -4.04 0.80 0.36
C SER A 129 -2.78 0.36 1.08
N SER A 130 -1.80 1.25 1.23
CA SER A 130 -0.54 0.96 1.93
C SER A 130 0.12 -0.32 1.38
N VAL A 131 0.59 -1.21 2.26
CA VAL A 131 1.15 -2.51 1.85
C VAL A 131 0.10 -3.43 1.19
N GLY A 132 -1.20 -3.25 1.46
CA GLY A 132 -2.27 -3.91 0.71
C GLY A 132 -2.22 -3.57 -0.78
N ALA A 133 -1.87 -2.33 -1.14
CA ALA A 133 -1.63 -1.94 -2.54
C ALA A 133 -0.42 -2.65 -3.15
N LEU A 134 0.62 -2.92 -2.36
CA LEU A 134 1.79 -3.69 -2.81
C LEU A 134 1.39 -5.12 -3.18
N VAL A 135 0.66 -5.81 -2.31
CA VAL A 135 0.19 -7.19 -2.59
C VAL A 135 -0.81 -7.20 -3.74
N ALA A 136 -1.75 -6.25 -3.78
CA ALA A 136 -2.68 -6.09 -4.90
C ALA A 136 -1.95 -5.88 -6.24
N THR A 137 -0.84 -5.14 -6.26
CA THR A 137 -0.04 -4.92 -7.47
C THR A 137 0.61 -6.22 -7.96
N VAL A 138 1.22 -6.98 -7.04
CA VAL A 138 1.84 -8.28 -7.34
C VAL A 138 0.78 -9.27 -7.84
N ALA A 139 -0.40 -9.28 -7.21
CA ALA A 139 -1.52 -10.11 -7.59
C ALA A 139 -2.09 -9.75 -8.96
N ALA A 140 -2.29 -8.46 -9.25
CA ALA A 140 -2.76 -7.99 -10.54
C ALA A 140 -1.79 -8.32 -11.69
N CYS A 141 -0.49 -8.40 -11.40
CA CYS A 141 0.53 -8.86 -12.36
C CYS A 141 0.56 -10.39 -12.55
N GLY A 142 -0.15 -11.16 -11.71
CA GLY A 142 -0.13 -12.62 -11.73
C GLY A 142 1.25 -13.22 -11.40
N VAL A 143 2.06 -12.52 -10.60
CA VAL A 143 3.38 -12.97 -10.15
C VAL A 143 3.21 -14.12 -9.15
N HIS A 144 4.00 -15.19 -9.27
CA HIS A 144 3.83 -16.32 -8.37
C HIS A 144 4.09 -15.88 -6.90
N PRO A 145 3.19 -16.17 -5.95
CA PRO A 145 3.32 -15.72 -4.56
C PRO A 145 4.64 -16.10 -3.87
N ALA A 146 5.25 -17.23 -4.28
CA ALA A 146 6.55 -17.64 -3.77
C ALA A 146 7.69 -16.66 -4.12
N ASP A 147 7.60 -15.94 -5.25
CA ASP A 147 8.66 -15.03 -5.73
C ASP A 147 8.80 -13.83 -4.78
N ILE A 148 7.67 -13.29 -4.31
CA ILE A 148 7.67 -12.25 -3.30
C ILE A 148 8.06 -12.83 -1.92
N TRP A 149 7.52 -13.99 -1.54
CA TRP A 149 7.79 -14.61 -0.24
C TRP A 149 9.28 -14.91 -0.02
N ALA A 150 10.01 -15.32 -1.05
CA ALA A 150 11.44 -15.62 -0.99
C ALA A 150 12.30 -14.47 -0.43
N HIS A 151 11.83 -13.21 -0.54
CA HIS A 151 12.54 -12.05 0.01
C HIS A 151 12.15 -11.71 1.45
N ILE A 152 10.97 -12.13 1.91
CA ILE A 152 10.32 -11.60 3.12
C ILE A 152 11.01 -12.02 4.42
N PRO A 153 11.33 -13.31 4.68
CA PRO A 153 11.98 -13.71 5.92
C PRO A 153 13.27 -12.94 6.17
N ALA A 154 14.09 -12.75 5.13
CA ALA A 154 15.35 -12.02 5.23
C ALA A 154 15.16 -10.51 5.49
N ILE A 155 14.17 -9.88 4.84
CA ILE A 155 13.83 -8.47 5.11
C ILE A 155 13.34 -8.31 6.55
N ALA A 156 12.41 -9.16 6.98
CA ALA A 156 11.86 -9.13 8.33
C ALA A 156 12.95 -9.37 9.39
N ASN A 157 13.89 -10.28 9.14
CA ASN A 157 15.01 -10.52 10.04
C ASN A 157 15.92 -9.30 10.17
N SER A 158 16.24 -8.63 9.06
CA SER A 158 17.06 -7.41 9.06
C SER A 158 16.45 -6.32 9.94
N TYR A 159 15.12 -6.13 9.85
CA TYR A 159 14.36 -5.19 10.68
C TYR A 159 14.32 -5.57 12.16
N ARG A 160 14.35 -6.87 12.51
CA ARG A 160 14.35 -7.30 13.92
C ARG A 160 15.72 -7.14 14.56
N GLU A 161 16.78 -7.55 13.87
CA GLU A 161 18.15 -7.50 14.39
C GLU A 161 18.68 -6.06 14.48
N THR A 162 18.35 -5.24 13.49
CA THR A 162 18.88 -3.88 13.37
C THR A 162 17.80 -2.86 13.05
N PHE A 163 16.74 -2.86 13.86
CA PHE A 163 15.58 -1.98 13.70
C PHE A 163 15.97 -0.53 13.42
N LEU A 164 16.77 0.08 14.30
CA LEU A 164 17.23 1.47 14.16
C LEU A 164 17.93 1.73 12.83
N SER A 165 18.71 0.77 12.33
CA SER A 165 19.45 0.85 11.07
C SER A 165 18.56 0.82 9.82
N HIS A 166 17.28 0.48 9.98
CA HIS A 166 16.29 0.42 8.91
C HIS A 166 15.09 1.35 9.11
N VAL A 167 15.04 2.07 10.24
CA VAL A 167 14.12 3.18 10.44
C VAL A 167 14.39 4.21 9.34
N THR A 168 13.34 4.80 8.76
CA THR A 168 13.41 5.71 7.61
C THR A 168 13.77 5.06 6.26
N GLY A 169 13.89 3.73 6.21
CA GLY A 169 14.31 2.97 5.02
C GLY A 169 13.24 2.05 4.44
N VAL A 170 12.03 1.98 5.02
CA VAL A 170 10.99 1.01 4.60
C VAL A 170 10.66 1.14 3.12
N GLY A 171 10.55 2.37 2.61
CA GLY A 171 10.29 2.62 1.20
C GLY A 171 11.39 2.10 0.27
N GLN A 172 12.64 1.98 0.74
CA GLN A 172 13.71 1.37 -0.06
C GLN A 172 13.53 -0.14 -0.16
N PHE A 173 13.12 -0.82 0.91
CA PHE A 173 12.80 -2.25 0.86
C PHE A 173 11.60 -2.53 -0.03
N CYS A 174 10.54 -1.72 0.07
CA CYS A 174 9.37 -1.87 -0.79
C CYS A 174 9.71 -1.61 -2.26
N ARG A 175 10.52 -0.59 -2.58
CA ARG A 175 11.02 -0.39 -3.95
C ARG A 175 11.85 -1.57 -4.43
N PHE A 176 12.80 -2.05 -3.62
CA PHE A 176 13.62 -3.22 -3.96
C PHE A 176 12.74 -4.44 -4.27
N LEU A 177 11.73 -4.69 -3.44
CA LEU A 177 10.81 -5.80 -3.60
C LEU A 177 10.02 -5.68 -4.91
N LEU A 178 9.42 -4.52 -5.17
CA LEU A 178 8.67 -4.26 -6.40
C LEU A 178 9.57 -4.37 -7.65
N HIS A 179 10.79 -3.84 -7.60
CA HIS A 179 11.74 -3.96 -8.71
C HIS A 179 12.23 -5.39 -8.95
N SER A 180 12.31 -6.21 -7.91
CA SER A 180 12.76 -7.60 -8.03
C SER A 180 11.65 -8.54 -8.48
N THR A 181 10.39 -8.18 -8.23
CA THR A 181 9.23 -9.07 -8.46
C THR A 181 8.37 -8.69 -9.66
N LEU A 182 8.22 -7.40 -9.96
CA LEU A 182 7.33 -6.97 -11.04
C LEU A 182 7.97 -7.16 -12.42
N PRO A 183 7.24 -7.68 -13.42
CA PRO A 183 7.75 -7.79 -14.78
C PRO A 183 7.97 -6.40 -15.42
N PRO A 184 8.78 -6.29 -16.50
CA PRO A 184 9.06 -5.01 -17.17
C PRO A 184 7.81 -4.27 -17.67
N ASP A 185 6.79 -5.02 -18.07
CA ASP A 185 5.51 -4.56 -18.64
C ASP A 185 4.38 -4.48 -17.59
N ALA A 186 4.70 -4.54 -16.29
CA ALA A 186 3.71 -4.58 -15.21
C ALA A 186 2.59 -3.52 -15.32
N HIS A 187 2.94 -2.28 -15.65
CA HIS A 187 1.99 -1.19 -15.87
C HIS A 187 0.94 -1.50 -16.95
N LEU A 188 1.33 -2.16 -18.04
CA LEU A 188 0.41 -2.57 -19.11
C LEU A 188 -0.53 -3.67 -18.65
N LEU A 189 -0.02 -4.60 -17.82
CA LEU A 189 -0.83 -5.68 -17.28
C LEU A 189 -1.93 -5.14 -16.37
N VAL A 190 -1.63 -4.15 -15.53
CA VAL A 190 -2.51 -3.75 -14.41
C VAL A 190 -3.42 -2.55 -14.69
N ASN A 191 -3.19 -1.79 -15.77
CA ASN A 191 -4.05 -0.67 -16.16
C ASN A 191 -5.52 -1.12 -16.31
N GLY A 192 -6.44 -0.37 -15.69
CA GLY A 192 -7.87 -0.71 -15.62
C GLY A 192 -8.23 -1.92 -14.74
N ARG A 193 -7.25 -2.57 -14.10
CA ARG A 193 -7.46 -3.75 -13.22
C ARG A 193 -6.93 -3.58 -11.80
N LEU A 194 -5.99 -2.68 -11.57
CA LEU A 194 -5.45 -2.35 -10.26
C LEU A 194 -5.89 -0.96 -9.82
N PHE A 195 -6.30 -0.82 -8.55
CA PHE A 195 -6.81 0.43 -7.99
C PHE A 195 -6.08 0.74 -6.69
N ILE A 196 -5.21 1.75 -6.73
CA ILE A 196 -4.36 2.12 -5.60
C ILE A 196 -4.95 3.33 -4.88
N SER A 197 -5.20 3.18 -3.58
CA SER A 197 -5.62 4.27 -2.71
C SER A 197 -4.44 5.15 -2.31
N VAL A 198 -4.50 6.45 -2.62
CA VAL A 198 -3.50 7.44 -2.24
C VAL A 198 -4.18 8.64 -1.58
N SER A 199 -3.65 9.12 -0.46
CA SER A 199 -4.18 10.29 0.23
C SER A 199 -3.42 11.54 -0.21
N SER A 200 -4.10 12.48 -0.88
CA SER A 200 -3.55 13.82 -1.18
C SER A 200 -3.78 14.76 0.00
N LEU A 201 -2.77 15.54 0.40
CA LEU A 201 -2.86 16.45 1.56
C LEU A 201 -3.54 17.80 1.28
N PHE A 202 -3.48 18.27 0.04
CA PHE A 202 -3.91 19.63 -0.33
C PHE A 202 -4.95 19.64 -1.46
N PRO A 203 -5.88 20.62 -1.48
CA PRO A 203 -6.02 21.73 -0.52
C PRO A 203 -6.64 21.32 0.83
N THR A 204 -7.35 20.20 0.87
CA THR A 204 -7.80 19.50 2.07
C THR A 204 -7.43 18.02 1.90
N PRO A 205 -7.26 17.21 2.96
CA PRO A 205 -6.97 15.79 2.79
C PRO A 205 -8.12 15.07 2.06
N PHE A 206 -7.81 14.41 0.96
CA PHE A 206 -8.80 13.66 0.20
C PHE A 206 -8.18 12.45 -0.52
N ASN A 207 -9.01 11.45 -0.80
CA ASN A 207 -8.56 10.22 -1.45
C ASN A 207 -8.51 10.34 -2.98
N ARG A 208 -7.48 9.76 -3.59
CA ARG A 208 -7.35 9.53 -5.03
C ARG A 208 -7.15 8.05 -5.27
N ILE A 209 -8.02 7.46 -6.08
CA ILE A 209 -7.81 6.12 -6.61
C ILE A 209 -7.06 6.24 -7.93
N ILE A 210 -5.90 5.60 -8.00
CA ILE A 210 -5.06 5.56 -9.20
C ILE A 210 -5.22 4.19 -9.85
N SER A 211 -5.63 4.16 -11.12
CA SER A 211 -5.85 2.92 -11.88
C SER A 211 -5.14 2.85 -13.23
N GLU A 212 -4.48 3.93 -13.63
CA GLU A 212 -3.77 4.06 -14.90
C GLU A 212 -2.34 4.52 -14.63
N PHE A 213 -1.38 3.82 -15.22
CA PHE A 213 0.05 3.94 -15.02
C PHE A 213 0.76 4.05 -16.37
N ASP A 214 1.59 5.07 -16.53
CA ASP A 214 2.27 5.39 -17.80
C ASP A 214 3.52 4.51 -18.03
N SER A 215 4.07 3.96 -16.95
CA SER A 215 5.26 3.11 -16.98
C SER A 215 5.33 2.23 -15.74
N ARG A 216 6.19 1.20 -15.77
CA ARG A 216 6.50 0.38 -14.59
C ARG A 216 7.01 1.23 -13.43
N GLN A 217 7.76 2.29 -13.71
CA GLN A 217 8.24 3.19 -12.66
C GLN A 217 7.09 3.99 -12.04
N ASP A 218 6.19 4.51 -12.86
CA ASP A 218 5.02 5.26 -12.38
C ASP A 218 4.09 4.37 -11.53
N LEU A 219 3.92 3.09 -11.89
CA LEU A 219 3.27 2.10 -11.04
C LEU A 219 3.97 1.93 -9.69
N ILE A 220 5.29 1.75 -9.68
CA ILE A 220 6.05 1.63 -8.43
C ILE A 220 5.93 2.90 -7.59
N ASP A 221 6.04 4.08 -8.19
CA ASP A 221 5.92 5.35 -7.51
C ASP A 221 4.51 5.54 -6.91
N ALA A 222 3.46 5.09 -7.59
CA ALA A 222 2.09 5.07 -7.07
C ALA A 222 1.97 4.17 -5.83
N VAL A 223 2.50 2.94 -5.90
CA VAL A 223 2.50 2.00 -4.77
C VAL A 223 3.29 2.56 -3.59
N ILE A 224 4.41 3.25 -3.84
CA ILE A 224 5.20 3.91 -2.79
C ILE A 224 4.46 5.12 -2.20
N ALA A 225 3.76 5.90 -3.01
CA ALA A 225 2.95 7.02 -2.53
C ALA A 225 1.82 6.53 -1.61
N ALA A 226 1.18 5.41 -1.97
CA ALA A 226 0.11 4.79 -1.20
C ALA A 226 0.53 4.26 0.19
N GLN A 227 1.82 4.06 0.42
CA GLN A 227 2.42 3.56 1.66
C GLN A 227 3.32 4.61 2.36
N TYR A 228 3.22 5.87 1.94
CA TYR A 228 4.10 6.92 2.46
C TYR A 228 3.67 7.36 3.87
N ILE A 229 4.42 6.89 4.86
CA ILE A 229 4.36 7.38 6.23
C ILE A 229 5.56 8.32 6.45
N PRO A 230 5.34 9.62 6.76
CA PRO A 230 6.41 10.60 6.88
C PRO A 230 7.54 10.16 7.82
N THR A 231 8.78 10.34 7.38
CA THR A 231 10.02 9.88 8.04
C THR A 231 10.16 8.36 8.19
N TRP A 232 9.09 7.57 8.29
CA TRP A 232 9.14 6.12 8.41
C TRP A 232 9.47 5.43 7.08
N THR A 233 8.74 5.78 6.02
CA THR A 233 8.94 5.23 4.67
C THR A 233 10.22 5.81 4.05
N TYR A 234 10.38 7.13 4.12
CA TYR A 234 11.60 7.90 3.87
C TYR A 234 11.42 9.33 4.40
N PRO A 235 12.49 10.13 4.60
CA PRO A 235 12.36 11.49 5.12
C PRO A 235 11.87 12.49 4.06
N GLY A 236 11.23 13.58 4.51
CA GLY A 236 10.81 14.70 3.66
C GLY A 236 9.34 14.65 3.25
N ILE A 237 9.06 14.84 1.96
CA ILE A 237 7.71 14.86 1.38
C ILE A 237 7.63 13.81 0.26
N CYS A 238 6.48 13.17 0.09
CA CYS A 238 6.19 12.37 -1.09
C CYS A 238 5.43 13.22 -2.12
N PHE A 239 6.03 13.41 -3.30
CA PHE A 239 5.32 13.94 -4.46
C PHE A 239 4.99 12.81 -5.44
N TYR A 240 3.74 12.76 -5.89
CA TYR A 240 3.30 11.86 -6.95
C TYR A 240 2.24 12.54 -7.81
N ARG A 241 2.47 12.63 -9.13
CA ARG A 241 1.56 13.27 -10.10
C ARG A 241 1.03 14.66 -9.66
N GLY A 242 1.93 15.51 -9.16
CA GLY A 242 1.61 16.87 -8.71
C GLY A 242 0.92 16.94 -7.33
N MET A 243 0.69 15.81 -6.66
CA MET A 243 0.09 15.73 -5.33
C MET A 243 1.17 15.56 -4.27
N ILE A 244 0.95 16.19 -3.11
CA ILE A 244 1.66 15.82 -1.88
C ILE A 244 0.90 14.67 -1.25
N CYS A 245 1.51 13.50 -1.23
CA CYS A 245 0.86 12.26 -0.85
C CYS A 245 1.25 11.80 0.56
N VAL A 246 0.33 11.10 1.21
CA VAL A 246 0.56 10.24 2.38
C VAL A 246 -0.18 8.91 2.16
N ASP A 247 0.08 7.96 3.07
CA ASP A 247 -0.52 6.64 3.06
C ASP A 247 -2.03 6.68 2.76
N GLY A 248 -2.46 5.82 1.82
CA GLY A 248 -3.86 5.74 1.37
C GLY A 248 -4.83 5.45 2.52
N GLY A 249 -4.34 4.80 3.59
CA GLY A 249 -5.11 4.41 4.76
C GLY A 249 -5.62 5.59 5.58
N VAL A 250 -5.02 6.77 5.39
CA VAL A 250 -5.49 8.01 6.02
C VAL A 250 -6.88 8.40 5.53
N THR A 251 -7.22 8.12 4.28
CA THR A 251 -8.48 8.57 3.65
C THR A 251 -9.36 7.44 3.13
N ASN A 252 -8.78 6.28 2.77
CA ASN A 252 -9.52 5.11 2.31
C ASN A 252 -8.66 3.85 2.43
N ASN A 253 -8.71 3.19 3.59
CA ASN A 253 -7.83 2.04 3.85
C ASN A 253 -8.25 0.76 3.14
N LEU A 254 -9.54 0.57 2.85
CA LEU A 254 -10.05 -0.59 2.11
C LEU A 254 -10.83 -0.07 0.90
N PRO A 255 -10.14 0.26 -0.21
CA PRO A 255 -10.75 0.95 -1.35
C PRO A 255 -11.77 0.07 -2.06
N ASN A 256 -13.06 0.35 -1.84
CA ASN A 256 -14.13 -0.36 -2.49
C ASN A 256 -14.32 0.08 -3.94
N ILE A 257 -14.15 -0.84 -4.88
CA ILE A 257 -14.22 -0.56 -6.32
C ILE A 257 -15.40 -1.21 -7.02
N CYS A 258 -15.92 -2.31 -6.46
CA CYS A 258 -16.98 -3.11 -7.07
C CYS A 258 -18.10 -3.39 -6.07
N VAL A 259 -19.31 -3.58 -6.61
CA VAL A 259 -20.50 -3.97 -5.83
C VAL A 259 -20.31 -5.37 -5.25
N HIS A 260 -19.82 -6.29 -6.07
CA HIS A 260 -19.50 -7.66 -5.69
C HIS A 260 -17.97 -7.82 -5.56
N SER A 261 -17.47 -7.53 -4.37
CA SER A 261 -16.05 -7.59 -4.05
C SER A 261 -15.80 -8.55 -2.89
N LEU A 262 -14.71 -9.31 -2.96
CA LEU A 262 -14.07 -9.93 -1.80
C LEU A 262 -13.32 -8.85 -1.03
N ARG A 263 -13.71 -8.59 0.21
CA ARG A 263 -13.12 -7.54 1.06
C ARG A 263 -12.30 -8.14 2.19
N VAL A 264 -10.99 -7.98 2.15
CA VAL A 264 -10.06 -8.58 3.11
C VAL A 264 -9.63 -7.54 4.13
N GLY A 265 -10.09 -7.68 5.37
CA GLY A 265 -9.66 -6.87 6.50
C GLY A 265 -8.50 -7.50 7.27
N LEU A 266 -8.05 -6.82 8.32
CA LEU A 266 -7.01 -7.31 9.23
C LEU A 266 -7.47 -7.31 10.70
N ASP A 267 -8.41 -6.45 11.06
CA ASP A 267 -8.92 -6.34 12.42
C ASP A 267 -10.41 -6.67 12.47
N LYS A 268 -10.88 -7.25 13.59
CA LYS A 268 -12.29 -7.60 13.78
C LYS A 268 -13.25 -6.42 13.57
N ASP A 269 -12.79 -5.20 13.84
CA ASP A 269 -13.60 -3.99 13.62
C ASP A 269 -13.88 -3.75 12.13
N ASP A 270 -13.04 -4.27 11.22
CA ASP A 270 -13.15 -4.06 9.77
C ASP A 270 -14.40 -4.76 9.19
N THR A 271 -14.86 -5.87 9.81
CA THR A 271 -16.09 -6.56 9.38
C THR A 271 -17.32 -5.69 9.63
N PHE A 272 -17.33 -4.93 10.73
CA PHE A 272 -18.46 -4.06 11.08
C PHE A 272 -18.34 -2.67 10.45
N THR A 273 -17.13 -2.12 10.38
CA THR A 273 -16.91 -0.74 9.95
C THR A 273 -16.73 -0.60 8.44
N TRP A 274 -16.08 -1.58 7.79
CA TRP A 274 -15.74 -1.56 6.37
C TRP A 274 -16.44 -2.68 5.58
N ASN A 275 -17.24 -3.51 6.26
CA ASN A 275 -17.94 -4.66 5.68
C ASN A 275 -16.96 -5.66 5.03
N ALA A 276 -15.82 -5.89 5.70
CA ALA A 276 -14.88 -6.94 5.33
C ALA A 276 -15.56 -8.31 5.38
N ASP A 277 -15.31 -9.14 4.38
CA ASP A 277 -15.79 -10.51 4.27
C ASP A 277 -15.24 -11.38 5.39
N PHE A 278 -13.93 -11.26 5.60
CA PHE A 278 -13.22 -11.96 6.64
C PHE A 278 -11.95 -11.20 7.01
N VAL A 279 -11.39 -11.62 8.14
CA VAL A 279 -10.19 -11.10 8.77
C VAL A 279 -9.40 -12.32 9.28
N PRO A 280 -8.11 -12.19 9.63
CA PRO A 280 -7.31 -13.31 10.08
C PRO A 280 -8.00 -14.10 11.20
N SER A 281 -8.19 -15.41 11.01
CA SER A 281 -8.68 -16.31 12.06
C SER A 281 -7.69 -16.38 13.24
N GLN A 282 -6.40 -16.16 12.97
CA GLN A 282 -5.32 -16.08 13.96
C GLN A 282 -4.60 -14.71 13.85
N PRO A 283 -5.19 -13.61 14.37
CA PRO A 283 -4.65 -12.27 14.17
C PRO A 283 -3.39 -12.03 15.01
N LEU A 284 -2.41 -11.35 14.41
CA LEU A 284 -1.33 -10.73 15.18
C LEU A 284 -1.80 -9.45 15.88
N SER A 285 -1.03 -9.04 16.89
CA SER A 285 -1.23 -7.76 17.57
C SER A 285 -1.10 -6.58 16.59
N ARG A 286 -1.86 -5.50 16.82
CA ARG A 286 -1.73 -4.23 16.08
C ARG A 286 -0.32 -3.65 16.15
N LEU A 287 0.47 -3.97 17.19
CA LEU A 287 1.88 -3.57 17.26
C LEU A 287 2.72 -4.15 16.11
N ASN A 288 2.33 -5.32 15.59
CA ASN A 288 3.00 -5.95 14.46
C ASN A 288 2.77 -5.23 13.13
N THR A 289 1.96 -4.17 13.09
CA THR A 289 1.92 -3.26 11.95
C THR A 289 3.27 -2.56 11.75
N PHE A 290 3.95 -2.19 12.85
CA PHE A 290 5.20 -1.42 12.80
C PHE A 290 6.45 -2.27 13.04
N ILE A 291 6.30 -3.40 13.75
CA ILE A 291 7.41 -4.28 14.10
C ILE A 291 7.16 -5.66 13.48
N PRO A 292 8.04 -6.16 12.60
CA PRO A 292 7.86 -7.48 12.00
C PRO A 292 7.78 -8.57 13.07
N ALA A 293 6.85 -9.51 12.87
CA ALA A 293 6.75 -10.69 13.72
C ALA A 293 7.97 -11.62 13.55
N GLN A 294 8.14 -12.57 14.46
CA GLN A 294 9.13 -13.64 14.31
C GLN A 294 8.79 -14.52 13.11
N GLU A 295 9.79 -15.19 12.52
CA GLU A 295 9.63 -15.99 11.30
C GLU A 295 8.48 -17.00 11.36
N ALA A 296 8.39 -17.79 12.43
CA ALA A 296 7.27 -18.72 12.62
C ALA A 296 5.90 -18.00 12.64
N SER A 297 5.82 -16.78 13.16
CA SER A 297 4.59 -15.99 13.13
C SER A 297 4.31 -15.36 11.78
N LEU A 298 5.34 -15.03 10.99
CA LEU A 298 5.17 -14.58 9.61
C LEU A 298 4.63 -15.71 8.74
N GLN A 299 5.22 -16.90 8.86
CA GLN A 299 4.76 -18.10 8.14
C GLN A 299 3.32 -18.44 8.54
N ARG A 300 3.00 -18.42 9.84
CA ARG A 300 1.61 -18.60 10.30
C ARG A 300 0.63 -17.60 9.71
N MET A 301 1.01 -16.33 9.51
CA MET A 301 0.12 -15.37 8.86
C MET A 301 -0.13 -15.71 7.39
N LEU A 302 0.92 -16.16 6.69
CA LEU A 302 0.80 -16.61 5.32
C LEU A 302 -0.14 -17.81 5.22
N ASP A 303 0.09 -18.83 6.05
CA ASP A 303 -0.72 -20.04 6.07
C ASP A 303 -2.18 -19.73 6.46
N CYS A 304 -2.38 -18.91 7.50
CA CYS A 304 -3.70 -18.43 7.92
C CYS A 304 -4.44 -17.71 6.78
N GLY A 305 -3.74 -16.86 5.99
CA GLY A 305 -4.34 -16.22 4.83
C GLY A 305 -4.78 -17.20 3.75
N LYS A 306 -3.99 -18.27 3.52
CA LYS A 306 -4.32 -19.34 2.57
C LYS A 306 -5.52 -20.16 3.02
N ASP A 307 -5.57 -20.52 4.30
CA ASP A 307 -6.65 -21.32 4.86
C ASP A 307 -7.97 -20.52 4.88
N ASP A 308 -7.93 -19.28 5.36
CA ASP A 308 -9.12 -18.43 5.48
C ASP A 308 -9.78 -18.16 4.11
N ILE A 309 -8.99 -17.92 3.06
CA ILE A 309 -9.56 -17.71 1.71
C ILE A 309 -10.14 -19.01 1.15
N ASN A 310 -9.51 -20.16 1.38
CA ASN A 310 -10.03 -21.44 0.93
C ASN A 310 -11.37 -21.76 1.61
N ASP A 311 -11.48 -21.48 2.91
CA ASP A 311 -12.73 -21.62 3.65
C ASP A 311 -13.80 -20.65 3.13
N TRP A 312 -13.44 -19.39 2.90
CA TRP A 312 -14.37 -18.39 2.37
C TRP A 312 -14.90 -18.76 0.97
N LEU A 313 -14.05 -19.30 0.10
CA LEU A 313 -14.44 -19.74 -1.26
C LEU A 313 -15.49 -20.86 -1.24
N ASN A 314 -15.61 -21.62 -0.13
CA ASN A 314 -16.63 -22.65 0.05
C ASN A 314 -17.96 -22.11 0.60
N THR A 315 -18.03 -20.83 0.98
CA THR A 315 -19.28 -20.20 1.43
C THR A 315 -20.20 -19.86 0.26
N CYS A 316 -21.47 -19.57 0.54
CA CYS A 316 -22.42 -19.13 -0.50
C CYS A 316 -21.90 -17.90 -1.26
N ARG A 317 -21.28 -16.94 -0.56
CA ARG A 317 -20.71 -15.73 -1.18
C ARG A 317 -19.47 -16.04 -2.02
N GLY A 318 -18.61 -16.93 -1.53
CA GLY A 318 -17.45 -17.42 -2.29
C GLY A 318 -17.83 -18.15 -3.58
N ILE A 319 -18.88 -18.97 -3.54
CA ILE A 319 -19.43 -19.66 -4.72
C ILE A 319 -19.95 -18.64 -5.75
N SER A 320 -20.69 -17.61 -5.32
CA SER A 320 -21.14 -16.54 -6.21
C SER A 320 -19.96 -15.79 -6.85
N PHE A 321 -18.93 -15.48 -6.07
CA PHE A 321 -17.70 -14.86 -6.57
C PHE A 321 -17.01 -15.71 -7.65
N ILE A 322 -16.93 -17.04 -7.46
CA ILE A 322 -16.38 -17.97 -8.48
C ILE A 322 -17.23 -17.96 -9.76
N GLN A 323 -18.55 -17.90 -9.65
CA GLN A 323 -19.45 -17.87 -10.80
C GLN A 323 -19.28 -16.59 -11.62
N GLU A 324 -19.12 -15.44 -10.97
CA GLU A 324 -18.83 -14.16 -11.63
C GLU A 324 -17.52 -14.22 -12.42
N LEU A 325 -16.45 -14.75 -11.81
CA LEU A 325 -15.17 -14.95 -12.49
C LEU A 325 -15.29 -15.85 -13.73
N SER A 326 -16.08 -16.92 -13.62
CA SER A 326 -16.32 -17.85 -14.71
C SER A 326 -17.11 -17.22 -15.86
N ALA A 327 -18.05 -16.31 -15.54
CA ALA A 327 -18.82 -15.57 -16.54
C ALA A 327 -17.92 -14.60 -17.32
N VAL A 328 -17.02 -13.89 -16.64
CA VAL A 328 -16.01 -13.03 -17.28
C VAL A 328 -15.12 -13.84 -18.21
N TRP A 329 -14.62 -14.97 -17.73
CA TRP A 329 -13.76 -15.85 -18.52
C TRP A 329 -14.42 -16.29 -19.83
N LYS A 330 -15.68 -16.75 -19.77
CA LYS A 330 -16.46 -17.14 -20.95
C LYS A 330 -16.69 -15.97 -21.92
N SER A 331 -16.94 -14.77 -21.40
CA SER A 331 -17.10 -13.56 -22.21
C SER A 331 -15.81 -13.22 -22.97
N CYS A 332 -14.66 -13.25 -22.29
CA CYS A 332 -13.35 -12.97 -22.90
C CYS A 332 -12.98 -13.98 -24.00
N GLN A 333 -13.27 -15.28 -23.79
CA GLN A 333 -13.02 -16.31 -24.81
C GLN A 333 -13.84 -16.08 -26.08
N ASN A 334 -15.11 -15.68 -25.94
CA ASN A 334 -15.99 -15.40 -27.09
C ASN A 334 -15.59 -14.13 -27.85
N THR A 335 -14.94 -13.16 -27.20
CA THR A 335 -14.45 -11.95 -27.87
C THR A 335 -13.13 -12.17 -28.61
N CYS A 336 -12.28 -13.08 -28.10
CA CYS A 336 -11.05 -13.48 -28.78
C CYS A 336 -11.29 -14.41 -29.99
N SER A 337 -12.38 -15.18 -30.03
CA SER A 337 -12.71 -16.04 -31.18
C SER A 337 -13.39 -15.30 -32.35
N LEU A 338 -13.69 -14.00 -32.18
CA LEU A 338 -14.32 -13.13 -33.18
C LEU A 338 -13.35 -12.11 -33.80
N LYS A 339 -12.04 -12.19 -33.50
CA LYS A 339 -10.95 -11.40 -34.12
C LYS A 339 -10.01 -12.29 -34.90
#